data_AF-A0A396JA26-F1
#
_entry.id   AF-A0A396JA26-F1
#
_cell.length_a   1.000
_cell.length_b   1.000
_cell.length_c   1.000
_cell.angle_alpha   90.00
_cell.angle_beta   90.00
_cell.angle_gamma   90.00
#
_symmetry.space_group_name_H-M   'P 1'
#
loop_
_entity.id
_entity.type
_entity.pdbx_description
1 polymer ?
#
loop_
_entity_poly.entity_id
_entity_poly.type
_entity_poly.pdbx_seq_one_letter_code
_entity_poly.pdbx_strand_id
1 'polypeptide(L)'
;MTAEQLAEKKRNTDVALGTKKSKKMHDKLADMKRDEEPEAKKNLDEKMKNVEVKETALANTEAHVTRHIPPYNSSATTPQEAYVLDKIILAEEWNYLQDIYYSLQKEVAADFSLYPSFIRNRINRLKKIEVLILIHI
;
A
#
# COMPACT_ATOMS: atom_id res chain seq x y z
N MET A 1 48.05 -11.73 29.11
CA MET A 1 46.62 -11.51 29.48
C MET A 1 45.80 -11.60 28.21
N THR A 2 44.76 -12.43 28.19
CA THR A 2 43.85 -12.56 27.04
C THR A 2 42.83 -11.41 27.02
N ALA A 3 42.21 -11.17 25.86
CA ALA A 3 41.22 -10.10 25.69
C ALA A 3 40.01 -10.26 26.64
N GLU A 4 39.60 -11.50 26.92
CA GLU A 4 38.52 -11.82 27.85
C GLU A 4 38.88 -11.47 29.30
N GLN A 5 40.10 -11.82 29.74
CA GLN A 5 40.60 -11.49 31.08
C GLN A 5 40.69 -9.97 31.29
N LEU A 6 41.05 -9.22 30.25
CA LEU A 6 41.09 -7.76 30.31
C LEU A 6 39.69 -7.15 30.40
N ALA A 7 38.74 -7.68 29.64
CA ALA A 7 37.34 -7.25 29.65
C ALA A 7 36.67 -7.54 31.00
N GLU A 8 36.92 -8.70 31.58
CA GLU A 8 36.41 -9.09 32.89
C GLU A 8 37.00 -8.21 34.01
N LYS A 9 38.31 -7.97 33.99
CA LYS A 9 38.96 -7.06 34.94
C LYS A 9 38.39 -5.63 34.86
N LYS A 10 38.10 -5.14 33.65
CA LYS A 10 37.47 -3.83 33.44
C LYS A 10 36.04 -3.81 33.99
N ARG A 11 35.25 -4.85 33.73
CA ARG A 11 33.89 -5.01 34.28
C ARG A 11 33.90 -5.00 35.80
N ASN A 12 34.78 -5.75 36.44
CA ASN A 12 34.87 -5.81 37.91
C ASN A 12 35.24 -4.46 38.52
N THR A 13 36.16 -3.72 37.88
CA THR A 13 36.50 -2.35 38.29
C THR A 13 35.30 -1.41 38.15
N ASP A 14 34.56 -1.49 37.05
CA ASP A 14 33.38 -0.65 36.80
C ASP A 14 32.19 -0.99 37.71
N VAL A 15 32.04 -2.25 38.13
CA VAL A 15 31.03 -2.66 39.11
C VAL A 15 31.36 -2.09 40.49
N ALA A 16 32.63 -2.10 40.90
CA ALA A 16 33.06 -1.60 42.19
C ALA A 16 33.04 -0.06 42.26
N LEU A 17 33.57 0.62 41.24
CA LEU A 17 33.90 2.05 41.30
C LEU A 17 33.28 2.88 40.16
N GLY A 18 32.62 2.24 39.20
CA GLY A 18 32.09 2.90 38.00
C GLY A 18 30.76 3.60 38.21
N THR A 19 30.37 4.39 37.20
CA THR A 19 29.11 5.13 37.18
C THR A 19 27.92 4.21 36.91
N LYS A 20 26.71 4.64 37.32
CA LYS A 20 25.44 3.92 37.05
C LYS A 20 25.24 3.62 35.55
N LYS A 21 25.71 4.51 34.67
CA LYS A 21 25.66 4.30 33.21
C LYS A 21 26.56 3.15 32.76
N SER A 22 27.79 3.06 33.30
CA SER A 22 28.72 1.99 32.96
C SER A 22 28.18 0.62 33.39
N LYS A 23 27.64 0.52 34.61
CA LYS A 23 27.03 -0.73 35.13
C LYS A 23 25.89 -1.22 34.24
N LYS A 24 24.95 -0.32 33.87
CA LYS A 24 23.86 -0.64 32.94
C LYS A 24 24.32 -1.14 31.57
N MET A 25 25.42 -0.59 31.05
CA MET A 25 25.96 -1.03 29.76
C MET A 25 26.56 -2.44 29.85
N HIS A 26 27.25 -2.76 30.95
CA HIS A 26 27.75 -4.12 31.20
C HIS A 26 26.62 -5.13 31.37
N ASP A 27 25.56 -4.77 32.10
CA ASP A 27 24.39 -5.64 32.28
C ASP A 27 23.68 -5.88 30.94
N LYS A 28 23.44 -4.82 30.16
CA LYS A 28 22.84 -4.94 28.82
C LYS A 28 23.69 -5.82 27.89
N LEU A 29 25.01 -5.67 27.92
CA LEU A 29 25.91 -6.48 27.10
C LEU A 29 25.90 -7.95 27.55
N ALA A 30 25.81 -8.21 28.85
CA ALA A 30 25.67 -9.56 29.37
C ALA A 30 24.34 -10.20 28.95
N ASP A 31 23.24 -9.44 29.01
CA ASP A 31 21.91 -9.89 28.56
C ASP A 31 21.94 -10.24 27.07
N MET A 32 22.52 -9.39 26.21
CA MET A 32 22.65 -9.66 24.77
C MET A 32 23.44 -10.94 24.45
N LYS A 33 24.44 -11.26 25.28
CA LYS A 33 25.26 -12.47 25.11
C LYS A 33 24.56 -13.74 25.60
N ARG A 34 23.57 -13.65 26.50
CA ARG A 34 22.80 -14.82 26.94
C ARG A 34 22.01 -15.45 25.79
N ASP A 35 21.51 -14.64 24.86
CA ASP A 35 20.79 -15.13 23.68
C ASP A 35 21.72 -15.83 22.65
N GLU A 36 23.03 -15.61 22.74
CA GLU A 36 24.03 -16.25 21.88
C GLU A 36 24.48 -17.62 22.39
N GLU A 37 24.16 -17.96 23.65
CA GLU A 37 24.51 -19.24 24.26
C GLU A 37 23.80 -20.41 23.53
N PRO A 38 24.49 -21.55 23.35
CA PRO A 38 23.96 -22.69 22.59
C PRO A 38 22.68 -23.28 23.20
N GLU A 39 22.48 -23.12 24.51
CA GLU A 39 21.26 -23.55 25.20
C GLU A 39 20.07 -22.63 24.89
N ALA A 40 20.29 -21.32 24.81
CA ALA A 40 19.25 -20.35 24.43
C ALA A 40 18.76 -20.58 22.99
N LYS A 41 19.67 -20.90 22.06
CA LYS A 41 19.34 -21.24 20.67
C LYS A 41 18.53 -22.53 20.56
N LYS A 42 18.88 -23.58 21.33
CA LYS A 42 18.10 -24.83 21.38
C LYS A 42 16.68 -24.60 21.90
N ASN A 43 16.53 -23.76 22.93
CA ASN A 43 15.21 -23.43 23.48
C ASN A 43 14.35 -22.64 22.49
N LEU A 44 14.96 -21.76 21.70
CA LEU A 44 14.27 -21.05 20.61
C LEU A 44 13.86 -21.99 19.49
N ASP A 45 14.70 -22.93 19.07
CA ASP A 45 14.36 -23.95 18.06
C ASP A 45 13.19 -24.85 18.53
N GLU A 46 13.19 -25.26 19.80
CA GLU A 46 12.07 -26.01 20.39
C GLU A 46 10.78 -25.18 20.46
N LYS A 47 10.89 -23.89 20.81
CA LYS A 47 9.74 -22.97 20.82
C LYS A 47 9.19 -22.72 19.43
N MET A 48 10.04 -22.54 18.42
CA MET A 48 9.63 -22.32 17.03
C MET A 48 8.92 -23.54 16.43
N LYS A 49 9.28 -24.77 16.83
CA LYS A 49 8.53 -25.98 16.43
C LYS A 49 7.08 -26.00 16.93
N ASN A 50 6.79 -25.29 18.02
CA ASN A 50 5.46 -25.22 18.62
C ASN A 50 4.68 -23.95 18.21
N VAL A 51 5.26 -23.09 17.36
CA VAL A 51 4.54 -21.93 16.81
C VAL A 51 3.70 -22.40 15.63
N GLU A 52 2.40 -22.46 15.83
CA GLU A 52 1.44 -22.66 14.74
C GLU A 52 1.44 -21.40 13.87
N VAL A 53 2.08 -21.48 12.71
CA VAL A 53 2.05 -20.42 11.70
C VAL A 53 0.62 -20.36 11.17
N LYS A 54 -0.12 -19.33 11.58
CA LYS A 54 -1.45 -19.06 11.03
C LYS A 54 -1.28 -18.60 9.58
N GLU A 55 -1.36 -19.55 8.64
CA GLU A 55 -1.32 -19.32 7.19
C GLU A 55 -2.25 -18.20 6.73
N THR A 56 -3.37 -18.01 7.43
CA THR A 56 -4.33 -16.92 7.19
C THR A 56 -3.74 -15.52 7.42
N ALA A 57 -2.74 -15.37 8.29
CA ALA A 57 -2.05 -14.10 8.52
C ALA A 57 -1.00 -13.78 7.44
N LEU A 58 -0.44 -14.81 6.79
CA LEU A 58 0.49 -14.66 5.67
C LEU A 58 -0.24 -14.30 4.37
N ALA A 59 -1.38 -14.95 4.11
CA ALA A 59 -2.21 -14.69 2.92
C ALA A 59 -2.75 -13.24 2.85
N ASN A 60 -2.89 -12.56 3.98
CA ASN A 60 -3.40 -11.18 4.04
C ASN A 60 -2.35 -10.10 3.70
N THR A 61 -1.12 -10.46 3.34
CA THR A 61 -0.06 -9.48 3.02
C THR A 61 -0.15 -8.88 1.62
N GLU A 62 -1.03 -9.39 0.74
CA GLU A 62 -1.35 -8.74 -0.54
C GLU A 62 -2.24 -7.49 -0.37
N ALA A 63 -2.79 -7.29 0.83
CA ALA A 63 -3.77 -6.26 1.12
C ALA A 63 -3.19 -4.92 1.57
N HIS A 64 -2.09 -4.40 1.01
CA HIS A 64 -1.72 -3.00 1.32
C HIS A 64 -0.75 -2.29 0.36
N VAL A 65 -1.20 -2.01 -0.86
CA VAL A 65 -0.96 -0.69 -1.47
C VAL A 65 -2.25 -0.26 -2.16
N THR A 66 -3.20 0.22 -1.38
CA THR A 66 -4.46 0.80 -1.88
C THR A 66 -4.16 2.13 -2.57
N ARG A 67 -3.52 2.05 -3.74
CA ARG A 67 -3.69 3.08 -4.76
C ARG A 67 -5.20 3.15 -5.00
N HIS A 68 -5.78 4.34 -5.06
CA HIS A 68 -7.19 4.57 -5.38
C HIS A 68 -7.46 4.18 -6.85
N ILE A 69 -7.27 2.92 -7.17
CA ILE A 69 -7.46 2.32 -8.49
C ILE A 69 -8.92 1.89 -8.55
N PRO A 70 -9.69 2.34 -9.54
CA PRO A 70 -11.04 1.86 -9.75
C PRO A 70 -11.09 0.33 -9.92
N PRO A 71 -12.23 -0.33 -9.66
CA PRO A 71 -12.34 -1.77 -9.85
C PRO A 71 -11.95 -2.17 -11.27
N TYR A 72 -10.94 -3.03 -11.40
CA TYR A 72 -10.40 -3.44 -12.69
C TYR A 72 -10.57 -4.95 -12.92
N ASN A 73 -10.74 -5.34 -14.18
CA ASN A 73 -10.80 -6.73 -14.60
C ASN A 73 -9.40 -7.22 -14.99
N SER A 74 -8.77 -8.04 -14.15
CA SER A 74 -7.44 -8.61 -14.40
C SER A 74 -7.41 -9.61 -15.56
N SER A 75 -8.56 -10.15 -15.95
CA SER A 75 -8.68 -11.10 -17.06
C SER A 75 -9.06 -10.42 -18.39
N ALA A 76 -9.13 -9.09 -18.42
CA ALA A 76 -9.45 -8.35 -19.64
C ALA A 76 -8.37 -8.58 -20.71
N THR A 77 -8.81 -8.89 -21.93
CA THR A 77 -7.91 -9.06 -23.08
C THR A 77 -7.80 -7.78 -23.90
N THR A 78 -8.72 -6.84 -23.70
CA THR A 78 -8.72 -5.52 -24.33
C THR A 78 -8.68 -4.39 -23.30
N PRO A 79 -8.08 -3.23 -23.61
CA PRO A 79 -8.03 -2.09 -22.69
C PRO A 79 -9.41 -1.58 -22.26
N GLN A 80 -10.42 -1.68 -23.13
CA GLN A 80 -11.80 -1.23 -22.86
C GLN A 80 -12.48 -2.07 -21.77
N GLU A 81 -12.16 -3.37 -21.70
CA GLU A 81 -12.72 -4.29 -20.72
C GLU A 81 -12.02 -4.24 -19.36
N ALA A 82 -10.81 -3.67 -19.31
CA ALA A 82 -10.03 -3.57 -18.08
C ALA A 82 -10.74 -2.69 -17.03
N TYR A 83 -11.42 -1.63 -17.49
CA TYR A 83 -12.14 -0.67 -16.64
C TYR A 83 -13.55 -0.43 -17.17
N VAL A 84 -14.46 -1.34 -16.83
CA VAL A 84 -15.87 -1.27 -17.24
C VAL A 84 -16.55 -0.10 -16.53
N LEU A 85 -17.22 0.78 -17.28
CA LEU A 85 -17.83 2.00 -16.73
C LEU A 85 -18.85 1.71 -15.63
N ASP A 86 -19.68 0.66 -15.77
CA ASP A 86 -20.66 0.26 -14.75
C ASP A 86 -20.03 -0.21 -13.42
N LYS A 87 -18.73 -0.53 -13.45
CA LYS A 87 -17.94 -0.86 -12.26
C LYS A 87 -17.24 0.37 -11.65
N ILE A 88 -17.14 1.45 -12.41
CA ILE A 88 -16.54 2.73 -11.98
C ILE A 88 -17.62 3.70 -11.50
N ILE A 89 -18.76 3.73 -12.20
CA ILE A 89 -19.93 4.58 -11.94
C ILE A 89 -21.10 3.64 -11.68
N LEU A 90 -21.65 3.71 -10.47
CA LEU A 90 -22.76 2.85 -10.05
C LEU A 90 -24.06 3.25 -10.76
N ALA A 91 -24.97 2.28 -10.91
CA ALA A 91 -26.27 2.47 -11.55
C ALA A 91 -27.03 3.72 -11.06
N GLU A 92 -26.99 3.96 -9.75
CA GLU A 92 -27.66 5.10 -9.10
C GLU A 92 -27.00 6.45 -9.45
N GLU A 93 -25.67 6.45 -9.67
CA GLU A 93 -24.88 7.64 -9.96
C GLU A 93 -25.07 8.13 -11.39
N TRP A 94 -25.43 7.23 -12.32
CA TRP A 94 -25.75 7.60 -13.69
C TRP A 94 -26.91 8.58 -13.79
N ASN A 95 -27.83 8.57 -12.81
CA ASN A 95 -28.94 9.54 -12.76
C ASN A 95 -28.42 10.99 -12.61
N TYR A 96 -27.30 11.19 -11.92
CA TYR A 96 -26.66 12.50 -11.79
C TYR A 96 -25.91 12.96 -13.04
N LEU A 97 -25.76 12.10 -14.04
CA LEU A 97 -25.10 12.42 -15.30
C LEU A 97 -26.10 12.71 -16.43
N GLN A 98 -27.39 12.49 -16.18
CA GLN A 98 -28.45 12.74 -17.17
C GLN A 98 -28.52 14.21 -17.58
N ASP A 99 -28.30 15.14 -16.65
CA ASP A 99 -28.29 16.57 -16.91
C ASP A 99 -27.20 16.95 -17.93
N ILE A 100 -25.98 16.42 -17.78
CA ILE A 100 -24.86 16.59 -18.71
C ILE A 100 -25.19 15.96 -20.06
N TYR A 101 -25.75 14.74 -20.06
CA TYR A 101 -26.15 14.04 -21.28
C TYR A 101 -27.20 14.83 -22.08
N TYR A 102 -28.28 15.26 -21.44
CA TYR A 102 -29.32 16.06 -22.09
C TYR A 102 -28.81 17.44 -22.52
N SER A 103 -27.88 18.02 -21.77
CA SER A 103 -27.21 19.28 -22.15
C SER A 103 -26.34 19.12 -23.39
N LEU A 104 -25.78 17.92 -23.63
CA LEU A 104 -25.02 17.62 -24.83
C LEU A 104 -25.91 17.41 -26.07
N GLN A 105 -27.09 16.79 -25.90
CA GLN A 105 -28.01 16.51 -27.01
C GLN A 105 -28.86 17.71 -27.46
N LYS A 106 -29.12 18.67 -26.58
CA LYS A 106 -29.88 19.87 -26.97
C LYS A 106 -29.06 20.74 -27.92
N GLU A 107 -29.64 21.11 -29.06
CA GLU A 107 -29.04 22.03 -30.04
C GLU A 107 -28.74 23.42 -29.45
N VAL A 108 -29.39 23.77 -28.33
CA VAL A 108 -29.03 24.94 -27.54
C VAL A 108 -27.69 24.65 -26.88
N ALA A 109 -26.64 25.32 -27.37
CA ALA A 109 -25.28 25.15 -26.90
C ALA A 109 -25.20 25.30 -25.37
N ALA A 110 -25.16 24.16 -24.67
CA ALA A 110 -24.84 24.15 -23.26
C ALA A 110 -23.49 24.85 -23.07
N ASP A 111 -23.45 25.83 -22.17
CA ASP A 111 -22.26 26.61 -21.93
C ASP A 111 -21.25 25.80 -21.11
N PHE A 112 -20.28 25.22 -21.81
CA PHE A 112 -19.15 24.52 -21.19
C PHE A 112 -17.92 25.44 -21.02
N SER A 113 -18.06 26.76 -21.18
CA SER A 113 -16.93 27.71 -21.10
C SER A 113 -16.19 27.64 -19.76
N LEU A 114 -16.93 27.42 -18.66
CA LEU A 114 -16.43 27.29 -17.30
C LEU A 114 -15.62 26.01 -17.05
N TYR A 115 -15.77 24.99 -17.89
CA TYR A 115 -15.04 23.74 -17.73
C TYR A 115 -13.59 23.87 -18.21
N PRO A 116 -12.64 23.10 -17.64
CA PRO A 116 -11.26 23.06 -18.12
C PRO A 116 -11.16 22.73 -19.61
N SER A 117 -10.09 23.20 -20.25
CA SER A 117 -9.86 23.03 -21.69
C SER A 117 -9.92 21.57 -22.16
N PHE A 118 -9.42 20.64 -21.35
CA PHE A 118 -9.49 19.21 -21.65
C PHE A 118 -10.94 18.72 -21.83
N ILE A 119 -11.86 19.11 -20.94
CA ILE A 119 -13.27 18.72 -21.01
C ILE A 119 -13.92 19.32 -22.26
N ARG A 120 -13.71 20.62 -22.51
CA ARG A 120 -14.22 21.31 -23.70
C ARG A 120 -13.74 20.64 -25.00
N ASN A 121 -12.46 20.24 -25.05
CA ASN A 121 -11.89 19.54 -26.19
C ASN A 121 -12.54 18.17 -26.40
N ARG A 122 -12.83 17.42 -25.33
CA ARG A 122 -13.53 16.14 -25.42
C ARG A 122 -14.95 16.30 -25.93
N ILE A 123 -15.70 17.26 -25.42
CA ILE A 123 -17.07 17.58 -25.87
C ILE A 123 -17.07 17.94 -27.36
N ASN A 124 -16.15 18.79 -27.81
CA ASN A 124 -16.03 19.15 -29.23
C ASN A 124 -15.72 17.94 -30.12
N ARG A 125 -14.94 16.97 -29.64
CA ARG A 125 -14.69 15.72 -30.38
C ARG A 125 -15.94 14.84 -30.46
N LEU A 126 -16.69 14.73 -29.36
CA LEU A 126 -17.93 13.95 -29.31
C LEU A 126 -18.98 14.50 -30.29
N LYS A 127 -19.20 15.83 -30.30
CA LYS A 127 -20.11 16.49 -31.26
C LYS A 127 -19.74 16.19 -32.70
N LYS A 128 -18.45 16.18 -33.04
CA LYS A 128 -17.98 15.84 -34.40
C LYS A 128 -18.26 14.39 -34.78
N ILE A 129 -18.16 13.45 -33.83
CA ILE A 129 -18.43 12.03 -34.07
C ILE A 129 -19.92 11.80 -34.27
N GLU A 130 -20.78 12.41 -33.45
CA GLU A 130 -22.24 12.31 -33.57
C GLU A 130 -22.75 12.84 -34.92
N VAL A 131 -22.23 14.00 -35.35
CA VAL A 131 -22.54 14.57 -36.67
C VAL A 131 -22.08 13.65 -37.81
N LEU A 132 -20.94 12.97 -37.67
CA LEU A 132 -20.46 12.01 -38.68
C LEU A 132 -21.37 10.78 -38.80
N ILE A 133 -21.92 10.28 -37.69
CA ILE A 133 -22.83 9.12 -37.71
C ILE A 133 -24.16 9.49 -38.35
N LEU A 134 -24.70 10.69 -38.08
CA LEU A 134 -25.96 11.17 -38.65
C LEU A 134 -25.89 11.48 -40.15
N ILE A 135 -24.71 11.75 -40.72
CA ILE A 135 -24.53 12.02 -42.17
C ILE A 135 -24.43 10.73 -43.00
N HIS A 136 -24.14 9.58 -42.37
CA HIS A 136 -23.94 8.28 -43.06
C HIS A 136 -25.15 7.33 -42.94
N ILE A 137 -26.31 7.83 -42.53
CA ILE A 137 -27.61 7.14 -42.51
C ILE A 137 -28.57 7.91 -43.42
#